data_AF-A0AAW2RJ57-F1
#
_entry.id   AF-A0AAW2RJ57-F1
#
_cell.length_a   1.000
_cell.length_b   1.000
_cell.length_c   1.000
_cell.angle_alpha   90.00
_cell.angle_beta   90.00
_cell.angle_gamma   90.00
#
_symmetry.space_group_name_H-M   'P 1'
#
loop_
_entity.id
_entity.type
_entity.pdbx_description
1 polymer ?
#
loop_
_entity_poly.entity_id
_entity_poly.type
_entity_poly.pdbx_seq_one_letter_code
_entity_poly.pdbx_strand_id
1 'polypeptide(L)'
;MMALSGNKNMAAAMCLWLAVVSFISHRTSAELRRFEQPTRGDGTLRFLVVGDWGRKGEFNQSQVAFQMGRIGEELDIDFVVSTGDNWCICEKPWVGRGKD
;
A
#
# COMPACT_ATOMS: atom_id res chain seq x y z
N MET A 1 -19.99 7.10 -50.12
CA MET A 1 -18.93 6.12 -49.77
C MET A 1 -17.63 6.91 -49.63
N MET A 2 -17.33 7.42 -48.43
CA MET A 2 -16.13 8.24 -48.22
C MET A 2 -14.92 7.33 -48.10
N ALA A 3 -14.06 7.33 -49.12
CA ALA A 3 -12.78 6.63 -49.10
C ALA A 3 -11.81 7.39 -48.18
N LEU A 4 -11.42 6.78 -47.07
CA LEU A 4 -10.32 7.24 -46.23
C LEU A 4 -9.00 7.04 -47.00
N SER A 5 -8.55 8.08 -47.70
CA SER A 5 -7.20 8.13 -48.27
C SER A 5 -6.19 8.38 -47.15
N GLY A 6 -5.83 7.31 -46.43
CA GLY A 6 -4.79 7.36 -45.40
C GLY A 6 -3.40 7.39 -46.01
N ASN A 7 -2.62 8.44 -45.71
CA ASN A 7 -1.19 8.48 -46.02
C ASN A 7 -0.50 7.26 -45.37
N LYS A 8 0.27 6.48 -46.13
CA LYS A 8 0.96 5.27 -45.64
C LYS A 8 1.82 5.55 -44.39
N ASN A 9 2.38 6.75 -44.30
CA ASN A 9 3.17 7.20 -43.16
C ASN A 9 2.30 7.43 -41.90
N MET A 10 1.07 7.90 -42.08
CA MET A 10 0.11 8.10 -40.99
C MET A 10 -0.41 6.77 -40.44
N ALA A 11 -0.68 5.79 -41.32
CA ALA A 11 -1.03 4.44 -40.91
C ALA A 11 0.11 3.76 -40.13
N ALA A 12 1.36 3.90 -40.59
CA ALA A 12 2.52 3.36 -39.89
C ALA A 12 2.72 4.00 -38.51
N ALA A 13 2.53 5.32 -38.39
CA ALA A 13 2.61 6.03 -37.11
C ALA A 13 1.51 5.58 -36.12
N MET A 14 0.29 5.35 -36.60
CA MET A 14 -0.80 4.83 -35.78
C MET A 14 -0.54 3.41 -35.28
N CYS A 15 -0.03 2.52 -36.14
CA CYS A 15 0.36 1.17 -35.75
C CYS A 15 1.48 1.16 -34.70
N LEU A 16 2.47 2.05 -34.86
CA LEU A 16 3.55 2.21 -33.89
C LEU A 16 3.01 2.69 -32.53
N TRP A 17 2.10 3.66 -32.54
CA TRP A 17 1.48 4.18 -31.32
C TRP A 17 0.68 3.11 -30.58
N LEU A 18 -0.13 2.32 -31.29
CA LEU A 18 -0.89 1.21 -30.72
C LEU A 18 0.03 0.12 -30.13
N ALA A 19 1.15 -0.19 -30.80
CA ALA A 19 2.14 -1.13 -30.29
C ALA A 19 2.81 -0.63 -29.01
N VAL A 20 3.15 0.66 -28.95
CA VAL A 20 3.74 1.30 -27.77
C VAL A 20 2.76 1.31 -26.59
N VAL A 21 1.49 1.68 -26.83
CA VAL A 21 0.45 1.66 -25.79
C VAL A 21 0.23 0.24 -25.26
N SER A 22 0.10 -0.75 -26.15
CA SER A 22 -0.07 -2.16 -25.76
C SER A 22 1.11 -2.67 -24.92
N PHE A 23 2.34 -2.31 -25.29
CA PHE A 23 3.55 -2.67 -24.56
C PHE A 23 3.61 -2.03 -23.16
N ILE A 24 3.19 -0.76 -23.03
CA ILE A 24 3.13 -0.05 -21.74
C ILE A 24 2.00 -0.60 -20.85
N SER A 25 0.86 -0.99 -21.43
CA SER A 25 -0.29 -1.51 -20.70
C SER A 25 -0.11 -2.95 -20.18
N HIS A 26 0.94 -3.67 -20.57
CA HIS A 26 1.03 -5.11 -20.34
C HIS A 26 1.51 -5.56 -18.93
N ARG A 27 1.76 -4.67 -17.96
CA ARG A 27 2.35 -5.08 -16.66
C ARG A 27 1.79 -4.38 -15.43
N THR A 28 0.48 -4.38 -15.23
CA THR A 28 -0.11 -4.18 -13.90
C THR A 28 -0.55 -5.53 -13.34
N SER A 29 0.37 -6.28 -12.74
CA SER A 29 0.01 -7.41 -11.89
C SER A 29 -0.27 -6.89 -10.48
N ALA A 30 -1.53 -6.92 -10.07
CA ALA A 30 -1.95 -6.57 -8.71
C ALA A 30 -1.97 -7.82 -7.81
N GLU A 31 -0.95 -8.67 -7.90
CA GLU A 31 -0.82 -9.81 -6.99
C GLU A 31 -0.55 -9.31 -5.58
N LEU A 32 -1.43 -9.65 -4.66
CA LEU A 32 -1.22 -9.41 -3.24
C LEU A 32 0.01 -10.18 -2.79
N ARG A 33 0.95 -9.46 -2.16
CA ARG A 33 2.11 -10.09 -1.55
C ARG A 33 1.65 -11.06 -0.48
N ARG A 34 1.96 -12.35 -0.65
CA ARG A 34 1.76 -13.35 0.39
C ARG A 34 2.90 -13.25 1.39
N PHE A 35 2.56 -13.13 2.66
CA PHE A 35 3.52 -13.17 3.74
C PHE A 35 3.38 -14.53 4.42
N GLU A 36 4.45 -15.31 4.41
CA GLU A 36 4.55 -16.51 5.24
C GLU A 36 4.93 -16.06 6.64
N GLN A 37 3.96 -16.09 7.56
CA GLN A 37 4.21 -15.84 8.97
C GLN A 37 3.89 -17.12 9.75
N PRO A 38 4.87 -17.68 10.48
CA PRO A 38 4.60 -18.83 11.32
C PRO A 38 3.57 -18.44 12.36
N THR A 39 2.60 -19.31 12.61
CA THR A 39 1.71 -19.15 13.75
C THR A 39 2.53 -19.20 15.03
N ARG A 40 2.01 -18.62 16.10
CA ARG A 40 2.60 -18.80 17.43
C ARG A 40 2.66 -20.29 17.81
N GLY A 41 3.41 -20.59 18.86
CA GLY A 41 3.55 -21.97 19.37
C GLY A 41 2.23 -22.64 19.77
N ASP A 42 1.18 -21.85 19.99
CA ASP A 42 -0.20 -22.28 20.26
C ASP A 42 -1.10 -22.32 19.01
N GLY A 43 -0.55 -22.04 17.82
CA GLY A 43 -1.29 -21.97 16.56
C GLY A 43 -2.10 -20.68 16.38
N THR A 44 -2.00 -19.70 17.29
CA THR A 44 -2.79 -18.47 17.22
C THR A 44 -2.10 -17.36 16.42
N LEU A 45 -2.89 -16.36 16.03
CA LEU A 45 -2.46 -15.17 15.34
C LEU A 45 -3.18 -13.95 15.93
N ARG A 46 -2.43 -12.88 16.25
CA ARG A 46 -2.98 -11.68 16.89
C ARG A 46 -2.94 -10.49 15.95
N PHE A 47 -4.11 -9.88 15.76
CA PHE A 47 -4.28 -8.69 14.95
C PHE A 47 -4.65 -7.49 15.82
N LEU A 48 -4.08 -6.34 15.49
CA LEU A 48 -4.54 -5.04 15.96
C LEU A 48 -5.21 -4.31 14.81
N VAL A 49 -6.51 -4.07 14.94
CA VAL A 49 -7.29 -3.32 13.93
C VAL A 49 -7.53 -1.91 14.45
N VAL A 50 -7.07 -0.90 13.73
CA VAL A 50 -7.09 0.51 14.17
C VAL A 50 -7.56 1.44 13.06
N GLY A 51 -8.33 2.48 13.41
CA GLY A 51 -8.86 3.46 12.48
C GLY A 51 -9.43 4.70 13.17
N ASP A 52 -9.78 5.71 12.38
CA ASP A 52 -10.58 6.88 12.80
C ASP A 52 -10.02 7.65 14.01
N TRP A 53 -8.69 7.80 14.06
CA TRP A 53 -8.00 8.54 15.13
C TRP A 53 -7.29 9.80 14.62
N GLY A 54 -7.31 10.05 13.31
CA GLY A 54 -6.74 11.23 12.68
C GLY A 54 -7.49 12.51 13.07
N ARG A 55 -6.74 13.55 13.46
CA ARG A 55 -7.27 14.92 13.64
C ARG A 55 -6.36 15.95 12.97
N LYS A 56 -5.83 15.66 11.77
CA LYS A 56 -4.96 16.57 11.00
C LYS A 56 -3.76 17.14 11.78
N GLY A 57 -3.18 16.36 12.70
CA GLY A 57 -2.09 16.83 13.58
C GLY A 57 -2.49 17.60 14.85
N GLU A 58 -3.77 17.92 15.07
CA GLU A 58 -4.27 18.52 16.32
C GLU A 58 -4.25 17.52 17.50
N PHE A 59 -4.11 17.98 18.75
CA PHE A 59 -4.32 17.15 19.96
C PHE A 59 -3.33 15.97 20.20
N ASN A 60 -2.02 16.18 20.05
CA ASN A 60 -0.98 15.22 20.49
C ASN A 60 -1.03 13.82 19.84
N GLN A 61 -1.47 13.71 18.59
CA GLN A 61 -1.56 12.42 17.90
C GLN A 61 -0.22 11.67 17.82
N SER A 62 0.92 12.37 17.81
CA SER A 62 2.25 11.74 17.89
C SER A 62 2.46 10.95 19.19
N GLN A 63 1.90 11.43 20.31
CA GLN A 63 1.95 10.72 21.59
C GLN A 63 1.03 9.50 21.58
N VAL A 64 -0.17 9.61 20.98
CA VAL A 64 -1.07 8.47 20.81
C VAL A 64 -0.40 7.41 19.93
N ALA A 65 0.24 7.80 18.84
CA ALA A 65 0.99 6.91 17.95
C ALA A 65 2.06 6.15 18.73
N PHE A 66 2.83 6.88 19.54
CA PHE A 66 3.88 6.30 20.36
C PHE A 66 3.35 5.28 21.38
N GLN A 67 2.25 5.60 22.07
CA GLN A 67 1.65 4.65 23.01
C GLN A 67 1.04 3.43 22.31
N MET A 68 0.43 3.61 21.13
CA MET A 68 -0.06 2.49 20.32
C MET A 68 1.08 1.56 19.90
N GLY A 69 2.28 2.08 19.65
CA GLY A 69 3.47 1.26 19.43
C GLY A 69 3.89 0.46 20.64
N ARG A 70 3.97 1.10 21.81
CA ARG A 70 4.30 0.41 23.07
C ARG A 70 3.30 -0.70 23.41
N ILE A 71 2.01 -0.41 23.28
CA ILE A 71 0.95 -1.40 23.51
C ILE A 71 1.00 -2.52 22.46
N GLY A 72 1.35 -2.19 21.21
CA GLY A 72 1.58 -3.17 20.14
C GLY A 72 2.67 -4.18 20.48
N GLU A 73 3.76 -3.70 21.09
CA GLU A 73 4.86 -4.54 21.59
C GLU A 73 4.44 -5.37 22.81
N GLU A 74 3.77 -4.76 23.78
CA GLU A 74 3.34 -5.44 25.01
C GLU A 74 2.33 -6.56 24.76
N LEU A 75 1.40 -6.35 23.82
CA LEU A 75 0.42 -7.35 23.42
C LEU A 75 0.99 -8.45 22.50
N ASP A 76 2.25 -8.30 22.07
CA ASP A 76 2.94 -9.16 21.12
C ASP A 76 2.07 -9.38 19.87
N ILE A 77 1.87 -8.31 19.09
CA ILE A 77 0.96 -8.32 17.94
C ILE A 77 1.71 -8.76 16.67
N ASP A 78 1.07 -9.63 15.89
CA ASP A 78 1.68 -10.19 14.67
C ASP A 78 1.46 -9.31 13.45
N PHE A 79 0.28 -8.70 13.36
CA PHE A 79 -0.14 -7.82 12.27
C PHE A 79 -0.95 -6.64 12.78
N VAL A 80 -0.74 -5.47 12.17
CA VAL A 80 -1.56 -4.27 12.37
C VAL A 80 -2.34 -4.00 11.09
N VAL A 81 -3.67 -3.86 11.20
CA VAL A 81 -4.57 -3.53 10.11
C VAL A 81 -5.12 -2.12 10.34
N SER A 82 -4.84 -1.23 9.41
CA SER A 82 -5.39 0.13 9.42
C SER A 82 -6.70 0.16 8.62
N THR A 83 -7.82 0.54 9.24
CA THR A 83 -9.10 0.73 8.54
C THR A 83 -9.23 2.10 7.88
N GLY A 84 -8.31 3.04 8.18
CA GLY A 84 -8.23 4.36 7.54
C GLY A 84 -8.38 5.52 8.53
N ASP A 85 -8.16 6.74 8.04
CA ASP A 85 -8.18 7.98 8.82
C ASP A 85 -7.25 7.98 10.05
N ASN A 86 -5.98 7.68 9.78
CA ASN A 86 -4.91 7.53 10.78
C ASN A 86 -3.88 8.68 10.77
N TRP A 87 -4.19 9.79 10.09
CA TRP A 87 -3.19 10.80 9.76
C TRP A 87 -2.74 11.59 10.99
N CYS A 88 -1.50 11.35 11.42
CA CYS A 88 -0.71 12.18 12.30
C CYS A 88 0.53 12.69 11.54
N ILE A 89 0.87 13.98 11.65
CA ILE A 89 2.17 14.46 11.20
C ILE A 89 3.17 14.02 12.27
N CYS A 90 3.92 12.96 11.99
CA CYS A 90 4.95 12.43 12.88
C CYS A 90 6.28 12.42 12.11
N GLU A 91 7.23 13.26 12.51
CA GLU A 91 8.61 13.26 11.95
C GLU A 91 9.42 12.00 12.31
N LYS A 92 8.83 11.06 13.05
CA LYS A 92 9.48 9.84 13.52
C LYS A 92 8.77 8.63 12.88
N PRO A 93 9.46 7.87 12.00
CA PRO A 93 8.95 6.59 11.52
C PRO A 93 8.71 5.65 12.70
N TRP A 94 7.69 4.81 12.57
CA TRP A 94 7.53 3.65 13.43
C TRP A 94 8.73 2.74 13.23
N VAL A 95 9.65 2.69 14.21
CA VAL A 95 10.77 1.75 14.22
C VAL A 95 10.20 0.38 14.56
N GLY A 96 9.77 -0.34 13.54
CA GLY A 96 9.43 -1.75 13.67
C GLY A 96 10.70 -2.59 13.81
N ARG A 97 10.79 -3.32 14.92
CA ARG A 97 11.50 -4.61 15.09
C ARG A 97 12.79 -4.78 14.26
N GLY A 98 13.91 -4.31 14.80
CA GLY A 98 15.19 -4.99 14.61
C GLY A 98 15.16 -6.28 15.42
N LYS A 99 15.11 -7.42 14.74
CA LYS A 99 15.50 -8.72 15.31
C LYS A 99 16.84 -9.08 14.67
N ASP A 100 17.91 -8.59 15.26
CA ASP A 100 19.15 -9.35 15.42
C ASP A 100 18.97 -10.47 16.46
#